data_AF-A0A835QUK2-F1
#
_entry.id   AF-A0A835QUK2-F1
#
_cell.length_a   1.000
_cell.length_b   1.000
_cell.length_c   1.000
_cell.angle_alpha   90.00
_cell.angle_beta   90.00
_cell.angle_gamma   90.00
#
_symmetry.space_group_name_H-M   'P 1'
#
loop_
_entity.id
_entity.type
_entity.pdbx_description
1 polymer ?
#
loop_
_entity_poly.entity_id
_entity_poly.type
_entity_poly.pdbx_seq_one_letter_code
_entity_poly.pdbx_strand_id
1 'polypeptide(L)' 'MVRSGDGNKVDGKVTVYVGSEGEGSMDLEICLSAMALGALMEDAEFMEAVGTKN' A
#
# COMPACT_ATOMS: atom_id res chain seq x y z
N MET A 1 3.79 12.35 6.03
CA MET A 1 4.83 11.69 5.21
C MET A 1 4.43 11.80 3.74
N VAL A 2 5.11 12.62 2.95
CA VAL A 2 4.92 12.73 1.49
C VAL A 2 5.95 11.80 0.87
N ARG A 3 5.61 10.52 0.64
CA ARG A 3 6.58 9.52 0.15
C ARG A 3 6.78 9.56 -1.37
N SER A 4 5.88 10.18 -2.12
CA SER A 4 6.16 10.72 -3.46
C SER A 4 5.34 11.98 -3.68
N GLY A 5 5.99 13.07 -4.12
CA GLY A 5 5.28 14.28 -4.56
C GLY A 5 4.24 13.98 -5.64
N ASP A 6 3.30 14.90 -5.85
CA ASP A 6 2.11 14.73 -6.72
C ASP A 6 2.42 14.20 -8.14
N GLY A 7 3.59 14.56 -8.70
CA GLY A 7 3.98 14.20 -10.06
C GLY A 7 4.40 12.75 -10.33
N ASN A 8 4.57 11.90 -9.31
CA ASN A 8 5.02 10.50 -9.48
C ASN A 8 3.92 9.48 -9.19
N LYS A 9 2.65 9.85 -9.35
CA LYS A 9 1.49 9.02 -9.01
C LYS A 9 0.79 8.51 -10.28
N VAL A 10 1.43 7.54 -10.93
CA VAL A 10 0.82 6.79 -12.05
C VAL A 10 0.03 5.63 -11.47
N ASP A 11 -1.16 5.36 -12.02
CA ASP A 11 -2.00 4.23 -11.64
C ASP A 11 -1.22 2.91 -11.76
N GLY A 12 -1.26 2.08 -10.72
CA GLY A 12 -0.50 0.83 -10.63
C GLY A 12 0.95 0.97 -10.17
N LYS A 13 1.44 2.19 -9.85
CA LYS A 13 2.77 2.35 -9.24
C LYS A 13 2.74 1.88 -7.78
N VAL A 14 3.61 0.92 -7.45
CA VAL A 14 3.89 0.47 -6.08
C VAL A 14 5.30 0.93 -5.70
N THR A 15 5.45 1.52 -4.52
CA THR A 15 6.76 1.84 -3.93
C THR A 15 6.86 1.19 -2.56
N VAL A 16 7.95 0.43 -2.35
CA VAL A 16 8.21 -0.32 -1.12
C VAL A 16 9.28 0.40 -0.32
N TYR A 17 9.04 0.53 0.98
CA TYR A 17 9.98 1.11 1.93
C TYR A 17 10.25 0.12 3.05
N VAL A 18 11.43 0.23 3.68
CA VAL A 18 11.67 -0.42 4.95
C VAL A 18 10.65 0.09 5.95
N GLY A 19 9.97 -0.84 6.63
CA GLY A 19 8.88 -0.52 7.52
C GLY A 19 9.37 0.14 8.81
N SER A 20 8.49 0.94 9.39
CA SER A 20 8.78 1.68 10.62
C SER A 20 8.63 0.85 11.90
N GLU A 21 8.03 -0.34 11.82
CA GLU A 21 7.75 -1.22 12.96
C GLU A 21 8.95 -2.08 13.39
N GLY A 22 10.07 -2.00 12.69
CA GLY A 22 11.31 -2.69 13.04
C GLY A 22 11.82 -3.62 11.95
N GLU A 23 12.82 -4.42 12.31
CA GLU A 23 13.51 -5.33 11.38
C GLU A 23 12.53 -6.34 10.77
N GLY A 24 12.53 -6.45 9.44
CA GLY A 24 11.62 -7.33 8.69
C GLY A 24 10.25 -6.72 8.34
N SER A 25 9.94 -5.52 8.81
CA SER A 25 8.73 -4.80 8.39
C SER A 25 8.91 -4.07 7.05
N MET A 26 7.81 -3.86 6.32
CA MET A 26 7.79 -3.10 5.08
C MET A 26 6.55 -2.20 5.02
N ASP A 27 6.71 -0.98 4.50
CA ASP A 27 5.60 -0.09 4.20
C ASP A 27 5.42 0.01 2.68
N LEU A 28 4.17 0.05 2.22
CA LEU A 28 3.82 0.15 0.80
C LEU A 28 3.09 1.48 0.52
N GLU A 29 3.57 2.25 -0.46
CA GLU A 29 2.80 3.32 -1.11
C GLU A 29 2.30 2.81 -2.46
N ILE A 30 0.98 2.72 -2.62
CA ILE A 30 0.34 2.28 -3.87
C ILE A 30 -0.52 3.43 -4.40
N CYS A 31 -0.34 3.78 -5.67
CA CYS A 31 -1.21 4.74 -6.33
C CYS A 31 -2.24 4.00 -7.19
N LEU A 32 -3.51 4.10 -6.81
CA LEU A 32 -4.63 3.45 -7.49
C LEU A 32 -5.72 4.47 -7.83
N SER A 33 -6.45 4.21 -8.91
CA SER A 33 -7.75 4.83 -9.14
C SER A 33 -8.71 4.53 -7.99
N ALA A 34 -9.69 5.41 -7.75
CA ALA A 34 -10.69 5.22 -6.69
C ALA A 34 -11.46 3.90 -6.82
N MET A 35 -11.72 3.46 -8.06
CA MET A 35 -12.37 2.17 -8.33
C MET A 35 -11.49 0.99 -7.93
N ALA A 36 -10.21 1.01 -8.32
CA ALA A 36 -9.27 -0.06 -7.98
C ALA A 36 -8.99 -0.11 -6.47
N LEU A 37 -8.90 1.04 -5.80
CA LEU A 37 -8.78 1.08 -4.34
C LEU A 37 -10.01 0.48 -3.65
N GLY A 38 -11.22 0.78 -4.13
CA GLY A 38 -12.45 0.20 -3.62
C GLY A 38 -12.46 -1.32 -3.73
N ALA A 39 -12.14 -1.85 -4.92
CA ALA A 39 -12.05 -3.29 -5.13
C ALA A 39 -10.98 -3.96 -4.24
N LEU A 40 -9.84 -3.30 -4.05
CA LEU A 40 -8.76 -3.81 -3.19
C LEU A 40 -9.14 -3.85 -1.71
N MET A 41 -9.94 -2.89 -1.24
CA MET A 41 -10.45 -2.86 0.14
C MET A 41 -11.51 -3.94 0.41
N GLU A 42 -12.23 -4.38 -0.62
CA GLU A 42 -13.22 -5.45 -0.53
C GLU A 42 -12.61 -6.85 -0.72
N ASP A 43 -11.34 -6.93 -1.13
CA ASP A 43 -10.62 -8.19 -1.32
C ASP A 43 -10.19 -8.78 0.04
N ALA A 44 -10.85 -9.86 0.45
CA ALA A 44 -10.61 -10.50 1.74
C ALA A 44 -9.22 -11.15 1.84
N GLU A 45 -8.68 -11.70 0.74
CA GLU A 45 -7.35 -12.31 0.73
C GLU A 45 -6.27 -11.24 0.95
N PHE A 46 -6.42 -10.10 0.26
CA PHE A 46 -5.54 -8.96 0.44
C PHE A 46 -5.63 -8.39 1.85
N MET A 47 -6.84 -8.17 2.37
CA MET A 47 -7.06 -7.62 3.71
C MET A 47 -6.55 -8.56 4.82
N GLU A 48 -6.58 -9.87 4.63
CA GLU A 48 -5.94 -10.83 5.54
C GLU A 48 -4.41 -10.73 5.49
N ALA A 49 -3.84 -10.50 4.30
CA ALA A 49 -2.40 -10.39 4.11
C ALA A 49 -1.81 -9.10 4.70
N VAL A 50 -2.54 -7.97 4.62
CA VAL A 50 -2.11 -6.68 5.21
C VAL A 50 -2.62 -6.48 6.63
N GLY A 51 -3.59 -7.29 7.07
CA GLY A 51 -4.09 -7.32 8.44
C GLY A 51 -3.03 -7.86 9.39
N THR A 52 -2.92 -7.24 10.56
CA THR A 52 -2.01 -7.68 11.62
C THR A 52 -2.37 -9.11 12.02
N LYS A 53 -1.46 -10.08 11.85
CA LYS A 53 -1.56 -11.35 12.57
C LYS A 53 -1.17 -11.08 14.02
N ASN A 54 -2.17 -11.09 14.91
CA ASN A 54 -2.00 -11.03 16.37
C ASN A 54 -0.98 -12.06 16.89
#